data_AF-A0A7R9PS18-F1
#
_entry.id   AF-A0A7R9PS18-F1
#
_cell.length_a   1.000
_cell.length_b   1.000
_cell.length_c   1.000
_cell.angle_alpha   90.00
_cell.angle_beta   90.00
_cell.angle_gamma   90.00
#
_symmetry.space_group_name_H-M   'P 1'
#
loop_
_entity.id
_entity.type
_entity.pdbx_description
1 polymer ?
#
loop_
_entity_poly.entity_id
_entity_poly.type
_entity_poly.pdbx_seq_one_letter_code
_entity_poly.pdbx_strand_id
1 'polypeptide(L)'
;VEKSLQRIHRGQKNAMYTTQKSIENKVGHVSGWKDLLMSVGFRFEPASNGIPSSVFFPQSDPEERLTQCSASLQALLGLTSTTLNALSKLIANIGVADDIIGVIRQVIGQFTMKNIETESIEIPINVKLWRVPGCHELLASL
;
A
#
# COMPACT_ATOMS: atom_id res chain seq x y z
N VAL A 1 -10.82 1.15 -4.79
CA VAL A 1 -10.60 1.44 -3.36
C VAL A 1 -11.08 2.84 -3.02
N GLU A 2 -10.38 3.91 -3.45
CA GLU A 2 -10.71 5.30 -3.09
C GLU A 2 -12.16 5.71 -3.41
N LYS A 3 -12.65 5.39 -4.62
CA LYS A 3 -14.06 5.63 -4.98
C LYS A 3 -15.04 4.99 -4.00
N SER A 4 -14.75 3.78 -3.49
CA SER A 4 -15.61 3.12 -2.51
C SER A 4 -15.61 3.87 -1.17
N LEU A 5 -14.44 4.32 -0.69
CA LEU A 5 -14.36 5.16 0.52
C LEU A 5 -15.15 6.45 0.39
N GLN A 6 -15.00 7.16 -0.73
CA GLN A 6 -15.74 8.40 -0.99
C GLN A 6 -17.25 8.19 -0.92
N ARG A 7 -17.76 7.04 -1.38
CA ARG A 7 -19.19 6.70 -1.28
C ARG A 7 -19.61 6.49 0.17
N ILE A 8 -18.82 5.75 0.93
CA ILE A 8 -19.08 5.46 2.35
C ILE A 8 -19.09 6.77 3.15
N HIS A 9 -18.08 7.63 2.98
CA HIS A 9 -18.01 8.94 3.65
C HIS A 9 -19.15 9.89 3.26
N ARG A 10 -19.66 9.78 2.03
CA ARG A 10 -20.84 10.54 1.56
C ARG A 10 -22.18 9.88 1.93
N GLY A 11 -22.19 8.77 2.67
CA GLY A 11 -23.41 8.06 3.08
C GLY A 11 -24.19 7.43 1.92
N GLN A 12 -23.55 7.15 0.78
CA GLN A 12 -24.22 6.59 -0.40
C GLN A 12 -24.52 5.10 -0.23
N LYS A 13 -25.80 4.76 0.01
CA LYS A 13 -26.23 3.37 0.29
C LYS A 13 -26.55 2.53 -0.95
N ASN A 14 -26.73 3.14 -2.12
CA ASN A 14 -27.07 2.41 -3.34
C ASN A 14 -25.96 1.42 -3.70
N ALA A 15 -26.32 0.20 -4.13
CA ALA A 15 -25.35 -0.79 -4.59
C ALA A 15 -24.61 -0.26 -5.82
N MET A 16 -23.32 -0.58 -5.92
CA MET A 16 -22.47 -0.24 -7.05
C MET A 16 -21.60 -1.43 -7.40
N TYR A 17 -21.45 -1.71 -8.69
CA TYR A 17 -20.63 -2.81 -9.19
C TYR A 17 -19.87 -2.40 -10.47
N THR A 18 -18.87 -3.19 -10.81
CA THR A 18 -18.19 -3.19 -12.10
C THR A 18 -18.04 -4.62 -12.57
N THR A 19 -17.86 -4.87 -13.86
CA THR A 19 -17.55 -6.21 -14.34
C THR A 19 -16.13 -6.61 -13.90
N GLN A 20 -15.93 -7.90 -13.62
CA GLN A 20 -14.61 -8.46 -13.36
C GLN A 20 -13.69 -8.22 -14.56
N LYS A 21 -14.21 -8.34 -15.78
CA LYS A 21 -13.47 -8.13 -17.02
C LYS A 21 -12.90 -6.70 -17.13
N SER A 22 -13.64 -5.69 -16.69
CA SER A 22 -13.16 -4.30 -16.66
C SER A 22 -12.00 -4.10 -15.69
N ILE A 23 -11.94 -4.87 -14.59
CA ILE A 23 -10.79 -4.83 -13.67
C ILE A 23 -9.60 -5.55 -14.28
N GLU A 24 -9.80 -6.75 -14.82
CA GLU A 24 -8.76 -7.54 -15.50
C GLU A 24 -8.07 -6.72 -16.60
N ASN A 25 -8.84 -6.01 -17.42
CA ASN A 25 -8.30 -5.15 -18.47
C ASN A 25 -7.43 -3.99 -17.94
N LYS A 26 -7.64 -3.55 -16.69
CA LYS A 26 -6.86 -2.47 -16.07
C LYS A 26 -5.61 -2.97 -15.35
N VAL A 27 -5.70 -4.12 -14.70
CA VAL A 27 -4.59 -4.70 -13.91
C VAL A 27 -3.63 -5.52 -14.77
N GLY A 28 -4.07 -5.97 -15.95
CA GLY A 28 -3.23 -6.74 -16.86
C GLY A 28 -2.73 -8.04 -16.22
N HIS A 29 -1.41 -8.22 -16.20
CA HIS A 29 -0.75 -9.44 -15.69
C HIS A 29 -0.41 -9.39 -14.19
N VAL A 30 -0.78 -8.31 -13.48
CA VAL A 30 -0.53 -8.20 -12.04
C VAL A 30 -1.31 -9.29 -11.31
N SER A 31 -0.67 -10.00 -10.38
CA SER A 31 -1.30 -11.01 -9.52
C SER A 31 -1.70 -10.41 -8.16
N GLY A 32 -2.55 -11.11 -7.40
CA GLY A 32 -2.95 -10.72 -6.04
C GLY A 32 -3.95 -9.56 -5.92
N TRP A 33 -4.27 -8.84 -7.01
CA TRP A 33 -5.26 -7.75 -6.97
C TRP A 33 -6.65 -8.23 -6.54
N LYS A 34 -7.03 -9.47 -6.88
CA LYS A 34 -8.33 -10.05 -6.51
C LYS A 34 -8.39 -10.25 -5.01
N ASP A 35 -7.36 -10.86 -4.43
CA ASP A 35 -7.25 -11.11 -2.99
C ASP A 35 -7.20 -9.79 -2.20
N LEU A 36 -6.49 -8.78 -2.72
CA LEU A 36 -6.49 -7.43 -2.16
C LEU A 36 -7.89 -6.80 -2.14
N LEU A 37 -8.67 -6.92 -3.22
CA LEU A 37 -10.03 -6.38 -3.24
C LEU A 37 -10.95 -7.14 -2.29
N MET A 38 -10.84 -8.47 -2.23
CA MET A 38 -11.63 -9.29 -1.30
C MET A 38 -11.31 -8.97 0.16
N SER A 39 -10.03 -8.77 0.51
CA SER A 39 -9.62 -8.47 1.89
C SER A 39 -10.17 -7.14 2.42
N VAL A 40 -10.48 -6.20 1.53
CA VAL A 40 -11.06 -4.89 1.87
C VAL A 40 -12.57 -4.81 1.58
N GLY A 41 -13.22 -5.95 1.39
CA GLY A 41 -14.68 -6.06 1.39
C GLY A 41 -15.36 -5.93 0.02
N PHE A 42 -14.62 -5.96 -1.10
CA PHE A 42 -15.25 -6.15 -2.41
C PHE A 42 -15.75 -7.58 -2.55
N ARG A 43 -16.98 -7.74 -3.04
CA ARG A 43 -17.60 -9.05 -3.25
C ARG A 43 -17.59 -9.42 -4.72
N PHE A 44 -17.09 -10.61 -5.02
CA PHE A 44 -17.08 -11.15 -6.38
C PHE A 44 -18.26 -12.09 -6.54
N GLU A 45 -19.08 -11.85 -7.55
CA GLU A 45 -20.23 -12.70 -7.88
C GLU A 45 -20.05 -13.26 -9.30
N PRO A 46 -20.29 -14.57 -9.50
CA PRO A 46 -20.24 -15.18 -10.82
C PRO A 46 -21.36 -14.65 -11.72
N ALA A 47 -21.21 -14.84 -13.03
CA ALA A 47 -22.26 -14.49 -13.97
C ALA A 47 -23.57 -15.22 -13.63
N SER A 48 -24.67 -14.47 -13.54
CA SER A 48 -26.00 -14.98 -13.20
C SER A 48 -27.08 -14.04 -13.71
N ASN A 49 -28.25 -14.56 -14.09
CA ASN A 49 -29.43 -13.78 -14.48
C ASN A 49 -29.17 -12.69 -15.54
N GLY A 50 -28.33 -13.00 -16.55
CA GLY A 50 -27.96 -12.05 -17.61
C GLY A 50 -26.94 -10.98 -17.21
N ILE A 51 -26.43 -11.02 -15.97
CA ILE A 51 -25.35 -10.15 -15.49
C ILE A 51 -24.02 -10.89 -15.64
N PRO A 52 -22.97 -10.27 -16.23
CA PRO A 52 -21.64 -10.86 -16.30
C PRO A 52 -21.00 -10.94 -14.90
N SER A 53 -19.94 -11.74 -14.75
CA SER A 53 -19.18 -11.80 -13.49
C SER A 53 -18.81 -10.40 -13.01
N SER A 54 -19.19 -10.08 -11.78
CA SER A 54 -19.25 -8.71 -11.28
C SER A 54 -18.55 -8.59 -9.92
N VAL A 55 -18.07 -7.39 -9.66
CA VAL A 55 -17.39 -7.02 -8.41
C VAL A 55 -18.16 -5.88 -7.78
N PHE A 56 -18.78 -6.17 -6.65
CA PHE A 56 -19.59 -5.24 -5.87
C PHE A 56 -18.73 -4.47 -4.88
N PHE A 57 -19.02 -3.18 -4.78
CA PHE A 57 -18.32 -2.25 -3.91
C PHE A 57 -18.80 -2.44 -2.46
N PRO A 58 -17.90 -2.37 -1.47
CA PRO A 58 -18.32 -2.38 -0.06
C PRO A 58 -19.21 -1.16 0.25
N GLN A 59 -20.18 -1.35 1.15
CA GLN A 59 -21.11 -0.32 1.60
C GLN A 59 -20.75 0.25 2.98
N SER A 60 -19.79 -0.37 3.66
CA SER A 60 -19.24 0.05 4.96
C SER A 60 -17.75 -0.27 4.98
N ASP A 61 -17.03 0.34 5.91
CA ASP A 61 -15.60 0.11 6.13
C ASP A 61 -15.36 -0.43 7.56
N PRO A 62 -15.73 -1.69 7.84
CA PRO A 62 -15.48 -2.29 9.15
C PRO A 62 -13.97 -2.38 9.40
N GLU A 63 -13.57 -2.01 10.62
CA GLU A 63 -12.17 -2.01 11.07
C GLU A 63 -11.24 -1.14 10.22
N GLU A 64 -11.80 -0.17 9.48
CA GLU A 64 -11.05 0.77 8.63
C GLU A 64 -10.16 0.08 7.57
N ARG A 65 -10.45 -1.17 7.20
CA ARG A 65 -9.61 -1.95 6.27
C ARG A 65 -9.48 -1.29 4.90
N LEU A 66 -10.56 -0.72 4.39
CA LEU A 66 -10.56 -0.01 3.12
C LEU A 66 -9.80 1.31 3.24
N THR A 67 -9.94 2.02 4.37
CA THR A 67 -9.19 3.25 4.71
C THR A 67 -7.69 2.97 4.78
N GLN A 68 -7.29 1.95 5.53
CA GLN A 68 -5.89 1.51 5.64
C GLN A 68 -5.32 1.11 4.28
N CYS A 69 -6.06 0.32 3.49
CA CYS A 69 -5.65 -0.04 2.14
C CYS A 69 -5.44 1.18 1.24
N SER A 70 -6.36 2.14 1.29
CA SER A 70 -6.22 3.39 0.52
C SER A 70 -4.98 4.17 0.96
N ALA A 71 -4.74 4.30 2.27
CA ALA A 71 -3.57 4.97 2.80
C ALA A 71 -2.27 4.27 2.37
N SER A 72 -2.20 2.94 2.44
CA SER A 72 -1.04 2.17 1.99
C SER A 72 -0.80 2.31 0.48
N LEU A 73 -1.85 2.25 -0.35
CA LEU A 73 -1.71 2.45 -1.79
C LEU A 73 -1.22 3.86 -2.14
N GLN A 74 -1.75 4.89 -1.48
CA GLN A 74 -1.30 6.27 -1.68
C GLN A 74 0.16 6.47 -1.23
N ALA A 75 0.54 5.88 -0.09
CA ALA A 75 1.93 5.90 0.37
C ALA A 75 2.87 5.27 -0.66
N LEU A 76 2.50 4.12 -1.25
CA LEU A 76 3.30 3.47 -2.30
C LEU A 76 3.36 4.29 -3.59
N LEU A 77 2.26 4.93 -4.01
CA LEU A 77 2.23 5.78 -5.21
C LEU A 77 3.11 7.04 -5.06
N GLY A 78 3.38 7.48 -3.84
CA GLY A 78 4.27 8.59 -3.56
C GLY A 78 5.77 8.26 -3.64
N LEU A 79 6.14 6.98 -3.81
CA LEU A 79 7.53 6.55 -3.83
C LEU A 79 8.12 6.55 -5.24
N THR A 80 9.44 6.71 -5.31
CA THR A 80 10.18 6.58 -6.58
C THR A 80 10.24 5.12 -7.04
N SER A 81 10.47 4.88 -8.33
CA SER A 81 10.69 3.53 -8.87
C SER A 81 11.87 2.81 -8.19
N THR A 82 12.92 3.56 -7.80
CA THR A 82 14.08 3.03 -7.08
C THR A 82 13.68 2.52 -5.69
N THR A 83 12.91 3.33 -4.95
CA THR A 83 12.40 2.96 -3.62
C THR A 83 11.44 1.78 -3.69
N LEU A 84 10.54 1.74 -4.67
CA LEU A 84 9.63 0.62 -4.89
C LEU A 84 10.39 -0.68 -5.21
N ASN A 85 11.46 -0.60 -6.01
CA ASN A 85 12.31 -1.75 -6.31
C ASN A 85 13.12 -2.21 -5.08
N ALA A 86 13.53 -1.30 -4.20
CA ALA A 86 14.15 -1.69 -2.93
C ALA A 86 13.17 -2.40 -2.00
N LEU A 87 11.94 -1.87 -1.88
CA LEU A 87 10.87 -2.49 -1.10
C LEU A 87 10.50 -3.89 -1.60
N SER A 88 10.46 -4.10 -2.93
CA SER A 88 10.13 -5.42 -3.49
C SER A 88 11.14 -6.50 -3.09
N LYS A 89 12.43 -6.15 -2.98
CA LYS A 89 13.47 -7.04 -2.44
C LYS A 89 13.32 -7.26 -0.93
N LEU A 90 12.91 -6.21 -0.20
CA LEU A 90 12.74 -6.27 1.24
C LEU A 90 11.58 -7.18 1.66
N ILE A 91 10.55 -7.34 0.82
CA ILE A 91 9.43 -8.26 1.07
C ILE A 91 9.92 -9.70 1.26
N ALA A 92 11.06 -10.10 0.69
CA ALA A 92 11.65 -11.42 0.95
C ALA A 92 12.32 -11.54 2.33
N ASN A 93 12.52 -10.41 3.02
CA ASN A 93 13.26 -10.29 4.29
C ASN A 93 12.42 -9.55 5.35
N ILE A 94 11.14 -9.87 5.48
CA ILE A 94 10.22 -9.16 6.41
C ILE A 94 10.69 -9.10 7.87
N GLY A 95 11.56 -10.02 8.29
CA GLY A 95 12.09 -10.07 9.66
C GLY A 95 12.93 -8.86 10.06
N VAL A 96 13.38 -8.04 9.10
CA VAL A 96 14.11 -6.80 9.39
C VAL A 96 13.27 -5.53 9.29
N ALA A 97 11.95 -5.66 9.10
CA ALA A 97 11.06 -4.52 8.92
C ALA A 97 11.07 -3.57 10.14
N ASP A 98 11.02 -4.12 11.36
CA ASP A 98 11.02 -3.32 12.59
C ASP A 98 12.33 -2.54 12.76
N ASP A 99 13.46 -3.13 12.41
CA ASP A 99 14.77 -2.47 12.46
C ASP A 99 14.82 -1.27 11.50
N ILE A 100 14.30 -1.43 10.28
CA ILE A 100 14.24 -0.36 9.26
C ILE A 100 13.29 0.75 9.69
N ILE A 101 12.11 0.38 10.21
CA ILE A 101 11.16 1.34 10.77
C ILE A 101 11.84 2.13 11.90
N GLY A 102 12.63 1.46 12.73
CA GLY A 102 13.46 2.10 13.76
C GLY A 102 14.43 3.13 13.19
N VAL A 103 15.20 2.77 12.17
CA VAL A 103 16.13 3.69 11.48
C VAL A 103 15.39 4.89 10.90
N ILE A 104 14.28 4.69 10.18
CA ILE A 104 13.50 5.77 9.58
C ILE A 104 12.93 6.70 10.66
N ARG A 105 12.42 6.15 11.76
CA ARG A 105 11.92 6.96 12.90
C ARG A 105 13.04 7.80 13.52
N GLN A 106 14.25 7.25 13.62
CA GLN A 106 15.41 8.00 14.11
C GLN A 106 15.77 9.17 13.15
N VAL A 107 15.73 8.94 11.83
CA VAL A 107 15.93 9.98 10.81
C VAL A 107 14.90 11.10 11.00
N ILE A 108 13.61 10.76 11.06
CA ILE A 108 12.52 11.74 11.23
C ILE A 108 12.65 12.51 12.56
N GLY A 109 13.02 11.82 13.64
CA GLY A 109 13.25 12.46 14.93
C GLY A 109 14.38 13.50 14.90
N GLN A 110 15.47 13.22 14.18
CA GLN A 110 16.58 14.16 13.99
C GLN A 110 16.15 15.41 13.22
N PHE A 111 15.37 15.27 12.15
CA PHE A 111 14.80 16.42 11.42
C PHE A 111 13.94 17.31 12.33
N THR A 112 13.12 16.69 13.19
CA THR A 112 12.21 17.41 14.09
C THR A 112 12.95 18.15 15.20
N MET A 113 13.99 17.54 15.78
CA MET A 113 14.75 18.14 16.88
C MET A 113 15.68 19.26 16.41
N LYS A 114 16.33 19.06 15.27
CA LYS A 114 17.34 19.99 14.78
C LYS A 114 16.72 21.26 14.19
N ASN A 115 15.44 21.26 13.79
CA ASN A 115 14.79 22.41 13.14
C ASN A 115 15.62 22.95 11.95
N ILE A 116 16.37 22.04 11.31
CA ILE A 116 17.41 22.33 10.36
C ILE A 116 16.98 21.74 9.02
N GLU A 117 16.72 22.61 8.06
CA GLU A 117 16.43 22.23 6.67
C GLU A 117 17.72 21.94 5.86
N THR A 118 18.91 22.13 6.44
CA THR A 118 20.18 22.29 5.70
C THR A 118 21.40 21.51 6.20
N GLU A 119 21.36 20.81 7.34
CA GLU A 119 22.45 19.95 7.81
C GLU A 119 22.21 18.49 7.40
N SER A 120 23.29 17.81 7.05
CA SER A 120 23.31 16.37 6.87
C SER A 120 22.98 15.64 8.18
N ILE A 121 22.08 14.67 8.10
CA ILE A 121 21.77 13.76 9.21
C ILE A 121 22.69 12.55 9.14
N GLU A 122 23.40 12.28 10.23
CA GLU A 122 24.22 11.09 10.39
C GLU A 122 23.55 10.13 11.38
N ILE A 123 23.30 8.90 10.94
CA ILE A 123 22.68 7.86 11.77
C ILE A 123 23.51 6.57 11.71
N PRO A 124 23.81 5.96 12.87
CA PRO A 124 24.47 4.66 12.89
C PRO A 124 23.52 3.58 12.39
N ILE A 125 23.98 2.77 11.43
CA ILE A 125 23.21 1.65 10.89
C ILE A 125 23.93 0.34 11.23
N ASN A 126 23.17 -0.65 11.70
CA ASN A 126 23.72 -1.98 11.94
C ASN A 126 24.21 -2.62 10.62
N VAL A 127 25.48 -3.01 10.58
CA VAL A 127 26.09 -3.60 9.37
C VAL A 127 25.36 -4.87 8.90
N LYS A 128 24.77 -5.65 9.82
CA LYS A 128 23.96 -6.82 9.45
C LYS A 128 22.71 -6.38 8.67
N LEU A 129 22.04 -5.33 9.13
CA LEU A 129 20.87 -4.76 8.46
C LEU A 129 21.24 -4.22 7.08
N TRP A 130 22.34 -3.48 6.99
CA TRP A 130 22.84 -2.91 5.73
C TRP A 130 23.07 -3.96 4.64
N ARG A 131 23.55 -5.15 5.03
CA ARG A 131 23.84 -6.25 4.10
C ARG A 131 22.61 -7.02 3.62
N VAL A 132 21.44 -6.79 4.21
CA VAL A 132 20.21 -7.47 3.78
C VAL A 132 19.74 -6.88 2.44
N PRO A 133 19.42 -7.72 1.43
CA PRO A 133 18.92 -7.25 0.15
C PRO A 133 17.65 -6.41 0.29
N GLY A 134 17.64 -5.23 -0.32
CA GLY A 134 16.56 -4.24 -0.21
C GLY A 134 16.79 -3.19 0.85
N CYS A 135 17.59 -3.46 1.90
CA CYS A 135 17.78 -2.51 3.01
C CYS A 135 18.62 -1.30 2.62
N HIS A 136 19.84 -1.52 2.13
CA HIS A 136 20.72 -0.41 1.75
C HIS A 136 20.17 0.32 0.51
N GLU A 137 19.54 -0.39 -0.43
CA GLU A 137 18.87 0.25 -1.56
C GLU A 137 17.70 1.12 -1.12
N LEU A 138 16.93 0.69 -0.11
CA LEU A 138 15.83 1.47 0.43
C LEU A 138 16.36 2.74 1.07
N LEU A 139 17.32 2.61 2.01
CA LEU A 139 17.89 3.74 2.72
C LEU A 139 18.61 4.73 1.80
N ALA A 140 19.27 4.25 0.73
CA ALA A 140 19.91 5.12 -0.26
C ALA A 140 18.94 5.79 -1.24
N SER A 141 17.67 5.37 -1.28
CA SER A 141 16.64 5.92 -2.17
C SER A 141 15.71 6.94 -1.50
N LEU A 142 15.84 7.12 -0.17
CA LEU A 142 15.12 8.10 0.64
C LEU A 142 15.88 9.44 0.63
#